data_AF-A0AAU2UDR3-F1
#
_entry.id   AF-A0AAU2UDR3-F1
#
_cell.length_a   1.000
_cell.length_b   1.000
_cell.length_c   1.000
_cell.angle_alpha   90.00
_cell.angle_beta   90.00
_cell.angle_gamma   90.00
#
_symmetry.space_group_name_H-M   'P 1'
#
loop_
_entity.id
_entity.type
_entity.pdbx_description
1 polymer ?
#
loop_
_entity_poly.entity_id
_entity_poly.type
_entity_poly.pdbx_seq_one_letter_code
_entity_poly.pdbx_strand_id
1 'polypeptide(L)'
;MTDESWAGWYRDRQGSDAVVLTTDGQQLRLRTRGIDFEGASFDGLTPAVGTPPADGRFVLVDGALSDCVLEWDLPLPVIWDGAVHQATLSCLLSLRRPDSHLSLELQFGGAAYASHRAESDFASALATIQRALPSGVRLQTCIACAFSDYFPAPAAVRGLSGGLACFRGAKDAYRGAAGQGDVRDLWDRRTGFVQEIWSCREYEPRPETGAGTGHRGAFPLELA
;
A
#
# COMPACT_ATOMS: atom_id res chain seq x y z
N MET A 1 -13.65 -4.71 -9.58
CA MET A 1 -13.30 -4.26 -8.22
C MET A 1 -14.05 -2.96 -8.00
N THR A 2 -14.34 -2.56 -6.76
CA THR A 2 -15.02 -1.29 -6.48
C THR A 2 -13.97 -0.24 -6.24
N ASP A 3 -14.10 0.92 -6.87
CA ASP A 3 -13.21 2.05 -6.64
C ASP A 3 -13.50 2.65 -5.25
N GLU A 4 -12.44 3.01 -4.53
CA GLU A 4 -12.50 3.84 -3.34
C GLU A 4 -12.05 5.26 -3.67
N SER A 5 -12.50 6.22 -2.87
CA SER A 5 -12.17 7.64 -3.01
C SER A 5 -11.90 8.23 -1.63
N TRP A 6 -10.73 8.85 -1.48
CA TRP A 6 -10.27 9.43 -0.23
C TRP A 6 -9.97 10.92 -0.45
N ALA A 7 -10.54 11.76 0.41
CA ALA A 7 -10.23 13.17 0.41
C ALA A 7 -8.87 13.40 1.07
N GLY A 8 -8.11 14.37 0.57
CA GLY A 8 -6.80 14.67 1.09
C GLY A 8 -6.29 16.04 0.66
N TRP A 9 -4.99 16.24 0.88
CA TRP A 9 -4.26 17.45 0.55
C TRP A 9 -3.01 17.11 -0.25
N TYR A 10 -2.79 17.87 -1.32
CA TYR A 10 -1.53 17.96 -2.03
C TYR A 10 -0.83 19.25 -1.62
N ARG A 11 0.47 19.19 -1.32
CA ARG A 11 1.28 20.38 -1.00
C ARG A 11 2.60 20.36 -1.75
N ASP A 12 2.97 21.49 -2.33
CA ASP A 12 4.26 21.72 -2.96
C ASP A 12 4.75 23.15 -2.68
N ARG A 13 5.79 23.59 -3.39
CA ARG A 13 6.32 24.97 -3.29
C ARG A 13 5.32 26.07 -3.68
N GLN A 14 4.22 25.75 -4.39
CA GLN A 14 3.21 26.72 -4.82
C GLN A 14 2.05 26.85 -3.83
N GLY A 15 1.94 25.93 -2.85
CA GLY A 15 0.92 25.98 -1.82
C GLY A 15 0.27 24.64 -1.56
N SER A 16 -0.96 24.67 -1.05
CA SER A 16 -1.75 23.49 -0.70
C SER A 16 -3.06 23.48 -1.46
N ASP A 17 -3.45 22.30 -1.97
CA ASP A 17 -4.69 22.09 -2.71
C ASP A 17 -5.41 20.87 -2.12
N ALA A 18 -6.73 20.99 -1.97
CA ALA A 18 -7.57 19.83 -1.67
C ALA A 18 -7.59 18.91 -2.89
N VAL A 19 -7.48 17.61 -2.63
CA VAL A 19 -7.44 16.57 -3.68
C VAL A 19 -8.36 15.43 -3.34
N VAL A 20 -8.71 14.66 -4.37
CA VAL A 20 -9.31 13.35 -4.22
C VAL A 20 -8.34 12.34 -4.80
N LEU A 21 -7.98 11.35 -3.98
CA LEU A 21 -7.24 10.18 -4.40
C LEU A 21 -8.23 9.04 -4.59
N THR A 22 -8.19 8.37 -5.74
CA THR A 22 -9.02 7.20 -6.00
C THR A 22 -8.17 5.98 -6.30
N THR A 23 -8.68 4.81 -5.93
CA THR A 23 -8.01 3.56 -6.25
C THR A 23 -8.97 2.38 -6.32
N ASP A 24 -8.64 1.41 -7.17
CA ASP A 24 -9.29 0.09 -7.23
C ASP A 24 -8.43 -1.02 -6.60
N GLY A 25 -7.35 -0.62 -5.90
CA GLY A 25 -6.34 -1.50 -5.34
C GLY A 25 -5.19 -1.82 -6.28
N GLN A 26 -5.27 -1.52 -7.59
CA GLN A 26 -4.20 -1.74 -8.57
C GLN A 26 -3.72 -0.43 -9.19
N GLN A 27 -4.65 0.45 -9.53
CA GLN A 27 -4.41 1.75 -10.12
C GLN A 27 -4.76 2.85 -9.11
N LEU A 28 -3.89 3.82 -8.96
CA LEU A 28 -4.11 5.07 -8.24
C LEU A 28 -4.42 6.17 -9.24
N ARG A 29 -5.32 7.07 -8.86
CA ARG A 29 -5.56 8.33 -9.54
C ARG A 29 -5.56 9.46 -8.54
N LEU A 30 -4.96 10.58 -8.91
CA LEU A 30 -4.92 11.79 -8.11
C LEU A 30 -5.25 12.98 -9.00
N ARG A 31 -6.26 13.77 -8.62
CA ARG A 31 -6.57 15.01 -9.32
C ARG A 31 -6.14 16.21 -8.51
N THR A 32 -5.29 17.07 -9.08
CA THR A 32 -4.83 18.32 -8.44
C THR A 32 -4.61 19.41 -9.48
N ARG A 33 -5.03 20.64 -9.16
CA ARG A 33 -4.93 21.84 -10.05
C ARG A 33 -5.40 21.61 -11.49
N GLY A 34 -6.43 20.78 -11.65
CA GLY A 34 -7.01 20.43 -12.95
C GLY A 34 -6.22 19.42 -13.78
N ILE A 35 -5.17 18.81 -13.22
CA ILE A 35 -4.39 17.74 -13.84
C ILE A 35 -4.71 16.42 -13.14
N ASP A 36 -4.93 15.39 -13.94
CA ASP A 36 -5.10 14.01 -13.47
C ASP A 36 -3.76 13.29 -13.55
N PHE A 37 -3.38 12.65 -12.45
CA PHE A 37 -2.22 11.76 -12.36
C PHE A 37 -2.70 10.33 -12.16
N GLU A 38 -1.99 9.37 -12.74
CA GLU A 38 -2.29 7.96 -12.60
C GLU A 38 -1.00 7.11 -12.49
N GLY A 39 -1.07 6.02 -11.73
CA GLY A 39 0.03 5.07 -11.57
C GLY A 39 -0.36 3.88 -10.72
N ALA A 40 0.46 2.81 -10.72
CA ALA A 40 0.22 1.65 -9.84
C ALA A 40 0.70 1.87 -8.39
N SER A 41 1.60 2.85 -8.21
CA SER A 41 2.22 3.21 -6.93
C SER A 41 2.18 4.73 -6.72
N PHE A 42 2.29 5.18 -5.47
CA PHE A 42 2.24 6.61 -5.15
C PHE A 42 3.45 7.40 -5.69
N ASP A 43 4.63 6.77 -5.75
CA ASP A 43 5.87 7.32 -6.32
C ASP A 43 5.95 7.18 -7.86
N GLY A 44 5.01 6.44 -8.45
CA GLY A 44 4.86 6.21 -9.88
C GLY A 44 3.68 6.96 -10.52
N LEU A 45 3.11 7.96 -9.83
CA LEU A 45 2.04 8.80 -10.36
C LEU A 45 2.57 9.68 -11.50
N THR A 46 2.14 9.41 -12.73
CA THR A 46 2.49 10.18 -13.93
C THR A 46 1.26 10.94 -14.46
N PRO A 47 1.40 12.07 -15.17
CA PRO A 47 0.25 12.73 -15.78
C PRO A 47 -0.51 11.79 -16.71
N ALA A 48 -1.83 11.73 -16.57
CA ALA A 48 -2.67 10.93 -17.43
C ALA A 48 -2.57 11.40 -18.89
N VAL A 49 -2.76 10.47 -19.83
CA VAL A 49 -2.69 10.77 -21.27
C VAL A 49 -3.69 11.86 -21.63
N GLY A 50 -3.21 12.91 -22.32
CA GLY A 50 -4.06 14.03 -22.77
C GLY A 50 -4.23 15.15 -21.74
N THR A 51 -3.69 15.02 -20.52
CA THR A 51 -3.63 16.10 -19.52
C THR A 51 -2.18 16.49 -19.20
N PRO A 52 -1.39 16.97 -20.18
CA PRO A 52 -0.02 17.40 -19.91
C PRO A 52 -0.04 18.58 -18.92
N PRO A 53 0.81 18.54 -17.87
CA PRO A 53 0.93 19.69 -16.98
C PRO A 53 1.49 20.87 -17.78
N ALA A 54 0.94 22.07 -17.57
CA ALA A 54 1.59 23.27 -18.11
C ALA A 54 2.97 23.43 -17.46
N ASP A 55 3.92 23.94 -18.25
CA ASP A 55 5.33 24.05 -17.85
C ASP A 55 5.50 24.65 -16.45
N GLY A 56 6.24 23.93 -15.60
CA GLY A 56 6.64 24.39 -14.27
C GLY A 56 5.62 24.22 -13.13
N ARG A 57 4.37 23.82 -13.41
CA ARG A 57 3.33 23.65 -12.35
C ARG A 57 3.55 22.45 -11.44
N PHE A 58 4.29 21.44 -11.88
CA PHE A 58 4.60 20.24 -11.12
C PHE A 58 6.07 19.90 -11.32
N VAL A 59 6.71 19.38 -10.28
CA VAL A 59 8.03 18.78 -10.42
C VAL A 59 7.84 17.32 -10.77
N LEU A 60 8.41 16.92 -11.91
CA LEU A 60 8.44 15.53 -12.36
C LEU A 60 9.90 15.06 -12.38
N VAL A 61 10.14 13.87 -11.86
CA VAL A 61 11.43 13.17 -11.95
C VAL A 61 11.15 11.84 -12.63
N ASP A 62 11.84 11.52 -13.72
CA ASP A 62 11.56 10.33 -14.54
C ASP A 62 10.08 10.21 -14.99
N GLY A 63 9.43 11.36 -15.20
CA GLY A 63 8.03 11.46 -15.62
C GLY A 63 6.99 11.33 -14.50
N ALA A 64 7.39 10.93 -13.28
CA ALA A 64 6.50 10.80 -12.14
C ALA A 64 6.54 12.01 -11.20
N LEU A 65 5.43 12.26 -10.51
CA LEU A 65 5.23 13.35 -9.55
C LEU A 65 6.26 13.28 -8.41
N SER A 66 6.86 14.42 -8.08
CA SER A 66 7.88 14.59 -7.05
C SER A 66 7.82 15.97 -6.40
N ASP A 67 8.64 16.20 -5.38
CA ASP A 67 8.78 17.41 -4.57
C ASP A 67 7.45 17.93 -4.01
N CYS A 68 6.65 17.00 -3.51
CA CYS A 68 5.36 17.29 -2.90
C CYS A 68 5.09 16.44 -1.67
N VAL A 69 4.07 16.83 -0.92
CA VAL A 69 3.51 16.08 0.21
C VAL A 69 2.07 15.74 -0.11
N LEU A 70 1.71 14.47 0.04
CA LEU A 70 0.35 13.96 0.02
C LEU A 70 -0.06 13.63 1.44
N GLU A 71 -1.24 14.09 1.86
CA GLU A 71 -1.85 13.78 3.15
C GLU A 71 -3.30 13.35 2.93
N TRP A 72 -3.71 12.21 3.48
CA TRP A 72 -5.09 11.74 3.36
C TRP A 72 -5.44 10.77 4.48
N ASP A 73 -6.74 10.64 4.73
CA ASP A 73 -7.29 9.63 5.62
C ASP A 73 -8.08 8.60 4.80
N LEU A 74 -7.94 7.32 5.14
CA LEU A 74 -8.80 6.27 4.60
C LEU A 74 -9.44 5.42 5.71
N PRO A 75 -10.68 4.93 5.48
CA PRO A 75 -11.23 3.88 6.33
C PRO A 75 -10.41 2.60 6.13
N LEU A 76 -9.93 2.02 7.22
CA LEU A 76 -9.14 0.79 7.21
C LEU A 76 -9.85 -0.29 8.03
N PRO A 77 -10.29 -1.40 7.44
CA PRO A 77 -10.88 -2.48 8.21
C PRO A 77 -9.83 -3.18 9.07
N VAL A 78 -10.18 -3.49 10.31
CA VAL A 78 -9.38 -4.28 11.24
C VAL A 78 -10.22 -5.43 11.78
N ILE A 79 -9.60 -6.58 11.96
CA ILE A 79 -10.25 -7.77 12.53
C ILE A 79 -9.94 -7.80 14.02
N TRP A 80 -10.98 -7.83 14.85
CA TRP A 80 -10.87 -8.00 16.29
C TRP A 80 -12.03 -8.84 16.81
N ASP A 81 -11.70 -9.88 17.57
CA ASP A 81 -12.66 -10.87 18.09
C ASP A 81 -13.51 -11.52 16.99
N GLY A 82 -12.85 -11.87 15.87
CA GLY A 82 -13.50 -12.48 14.70
C GLY A 82 -14.42 -11.55 13.90
N ALA A 83 -14.63 -10.31 14.35
CA ALA A 83 -15.45 -9.31 13.67
C ALA A 83 -14.59 -8.25 12.96
N VAL A 84 -15.14 -7.68 11.89
CA VAL A 84 -14.53 -6.55 11.19
C VAL A 84 -15.01 -5.25 11.83
N HIS A 85 -14.06 -4.42 12.24
CA HIS A 85 -14.27 -3.07 12.77
C HIS A 85 -13.64 -2.06 11.81
N GLN A 86 -14.16 -0.83 11.82
CA GLN A 86 -13.60 0.26 11.03
C GLN A 86 -12.64 1.08 11.88
N ALA A 87 -11.41 1.24 11.38
CA ALA A 87 -10.42 2.18 11.88
C ALA A 87 -10.21 3.30 10.84
N THR A 88 -9.47 4.33 11.22
CA THR A 88 -9.02 5.37 10.28
C THR A 88 -7.51 5.30 10.18
N LEU A 89 -6.98 5.18 8.97
CA LEU A 89 -5.55 5.26 8.69
C LEU A 89 -5.23 6.62 8.09
N SER A 90 -4.53 7.45 8.86
CA SER A 90 -3.97 8.72 8.39
C SER A 90 -2.62 8.48 7.75
N CYS A 91 -2.46 9.00 6.53
CA CYS A 91 -1.27 8.84 5.71
C CYS A 91 -0.64 10.22 5.47
N LEU A 92 0.66 10.33 5.73
CA LEU A 92 1.48 11.48 5.35
C LEU A 92 2.68 10.98 4.53
N LEU A 93 2.69 11.33 3.26
CA LEU A 93 3.70 10.89 2.29
C LEU A 93 4.43 12.10 1.70
N SER A 94 5.72 12.21 1.99
CA SER A 94 6.63 13.13 1.33
C SER A 94 7.24 12.45 0.12
N LEU A 95 6.81 12.82 -1.09
CA LEU A 95 7.40 12.40 -2.35
C LEU A 95 8.59 13.31 -2.66
N ARG A 96 9.79 12.86 -2.32
CA ARG A 96 11.05 13.47 -2.72
C ARG A 96 11.97 12.34 -3.17
N ARG A 97 12.67 12.52 -4.29
CA ARG A 97 13.65 11.53 -4.77
C ARG A 97 15.07 11.99 -4.42
N PRO A 98 15.96 11.07 -3.98
CA PRO A 98 15.72 9.64 -3.78
C PRO A 98 14.97 9.30 -2.47
N ASP A 99 14.89 10.24 -1.53
CA ASP A 99 14.42 9.97 -0.16
C ASP A 99 12.93 10.33 0.03
N SER A 100 12.05 9.38 -0.27
CA SER A 100 10.63 9.52 0.07
C SER A 100 10.41 9.07 1.51
N HIS A 101 9.53 9.77 2.23
CA HIS A 101 9.25 9.49 3.63
C HIS A 101 7.77 9.29 3.85
N LEU A 102 7.42 8.18 4.48
CA LEU A 102 6.08 7.82 4.87
C LEU A 102 5.93 7.85 6.39
N SER A 103 4.80 8.40 6.85
CA SER A 103 4.32 8.27 8.22
C SER A 103 2.86 7.84 8.17
N LEU A 104 2.53 6.79 8.91
CA LEU A 104 1.18 6.26 9.06
C LEU A 104 0.75 6.36 10.53
N GLU A 105 -0.52 6.68 10.75
CA GLU A 105 -1.15 6.61 12.07
C GLU A 105 -2.52 5.96 11.97
N LEU A 106 -2.75 4.90 12.74
CA LEU A 106 -4.03 4.21 12.81
C LEU A 106 -4.78 4.64 14.08
N GLN A 107 -5.98 5.17 13.90
CA GLN A 107 -6.94 5.45 14.96
C GLN A 107 -7.87 4.26 15.13
N PHE A 108 -7.79 3.57 16.27
CA PHE A 108 -8.63 2.41 16.58
C PHE A 108 -8.88 2.27 18.09
N GLY A 109 -10.13 2.00 18.48
CA GLY A 109 -10.48 1.75 19.88
C GLY A 109 -10.18 2.91 20.84
N GLY A 110 -10.17 4.16 20.35
CA GLY A 110 -9.84 5.35 21.13
C GLY A 110 -8.34 5.58 21.36
N ALA A 111 -7.47 4.81 20.69
CA ALA A 111 -6.02 4.95 20.74
C ALA A 111 -5.43 5.18 19.34
N ALA A 112 -4.24 5.79 19.31
CA ALA A 112 -3.46 6.03 18.11
C ALA A 112 -2.24 5.10 18.07
N TYR A 113 -2.03 4.44 16.93
CA TYR A 113 -0.90 3.55 16.68
C TYR A 113 -0.12 4.04 15.47
N ALA A 114 1.11 4.54 15.69
CA ALA A 114 1.89 5.19 14.65
C ALA A 114 3.06 4.32 14.16
N SER A 115 3.39 4.45 12.88
CA SER A 115 4.66 3.97 12.32
C SER A 115 5.83 4.87 12.74
N HIS A 116 7.05 4.57 12.28
CA HIS A 116 8.14 5.54 12.38
C HIS A 116 7.84 6.76 11.48
N ARG A 117 8.49 7.91 11.78
CA ARG A 117 8.24 9.18 11.08
C ARG A 117 8.78 9.24 9.65
N ALA A 118 9.60 8.27 9.24
CA ALA A 118 10.34 8.25 7.99
C ALA A 118 10.49 6.82 7.46
N GLU A 119 9.37 6.09 7.38
CA GLU A 119 9.35 4.76 6.76
C GLU A 119 9.61 4.89 5.25
N SER A 120 10.27 3.88 4.68
CA SER A 120 10.61 3.83 3.24
C SER A 120 9.49 3.30 2.36
N ASP A 121 8.59 2.49 2.93
CA ASP A 121 7.54 1.80 2.20
C ASP A 121 6.31 1.53 3.09
N PHE A 122 5.16 1.34 2.46
CA PHE A 122 3.89 1.13 3.15
C PHE A 122 3.87 -0.14 3.99
N ALA A 123 4.53 -1.20 3.56
CA ALA A 123 4.43 -2.47 4.23
C ALA A 123 5.27 -2.51 5.51
N SER A 124 6.46 -1.92 5.51
CA SER A 124 7.25 -1.68 6.72
C SER A 124 6.46 -0.83 7.74
N ALA A 125 5.83 0.25 7.28
CA ALA A 125 5.00 1.11 8.12
C ALA A 125 3.78 0.37 8.73
N LEU A 126 3.06 -0.41 7.91
CA LEU A 126 1.93 -1.22 8.36
C LEU A 126 2.37 -2.34 9.31
N ALA A 127 3.54 -2.93 9.10
CA ALA A 127 4.13 -3.91 10.01
C ALA A 127 4.44 -3.29 11.38
N THR A 128 4.95 -2.06 11.41
CA THR A 128 5.16 -1.30 12.65
C THR A 128 3.84 -1.07 13.39
N ILE A 129 2.79 -0.64 12.69
CA ILE A 129 1.45 -0.48 13.29
C ILE A 129 0.92 -1.83 13.81
N GLN A 130 1.00 -2.90 13.02
CA GLN A 130 0.53 -4.22 13.42
C GLN A 130 1.24 -4.76 14.68
N ARG A 131 2.54 -4.45 14.85
CA ARG A 131 3.29 -4.80 16.07
C ARG A 131 2.85 -4.01 17.30
N ALA A 132 2.36 -2.79 17.12
CA ALA A 132 1.90 -1.93 18.21
C ALA A 132 0.44 -2.21 18.61
N LEU A 133 -0.35 -2.83 17.74
CA LEU A 133 -1.75 -3.16 18.00
C LEU A 133 -1.92 -4.15 19.16
N PRO A 134 -3.05 -4.08 19.90
CA PRO A 134 -3.36 -5.07 20.94
C PRO A 134 -3.40 -6.50 20.38
N SER A 135 -3.09 -7.47 21.24
CA SER A 135 -3.18 -8.88 20.89
C SER A 135 -4.58 -9.23 20.37
N GLY A 136 -4.63 -10.00 19.27
CA GLY A 136 -5.88 -10.39 18.62
C GLY A 136 -6.45 -9.36 17.63
N VAL A 137 -5.87 -8.17 17.53
CA VAL A 137 -6.24 -7.17 16.50
C VAL A 137 -5.35 -7.37 15.27
N ARG A 138 -5.95 -7.47 14.08
CA ARG A 138 -5.22 -7.63 12.81
C ARG A 138 -5.67 -6.61 11.77
N LEU A 139 -4.72 -6.07 11.01
CA LEU A 139 -5.02 -5.25 9.84
C LEU A 139 -5.61 -6.12 8.72
N GLN A 140 -6.73 -5.67 8.14
CA GLN A 140 -7.32 -6.32 6.97
C GLN A 140 -6.87 -5.62 5.68
N THR A 141 -5.60 -5.84 5.31
CA THR A 141 -4.99 -5.20 4.14
C THR A 141 -4.30 -6.23 3.24
N CYS A 142 -4.05 -5.86 2.00
CA CYS A 142 -3.41 -6.72 1.02
C CYS A 142 -2.02 -7.16 1.49
N ILE A 143 -1.27 -6.34 2.21
CA ILE A 143 0.03 -6.78 2.77
C ILE A 143 -0.11 -7.91 3.81
N ALA A 144 -1.18 -7.88 4.61
CA ALA A 144 -1.51 -8.87 5.64
C ALA A 144 -2.30 -10.09 5.11
N CYS A 145 -2.62 -10.10 3.80
CA CYS A 145 -3.37 -11.18 3.17
C CYS A 145 -2.51 -12.44 3.00
N ALA A 146 -3.15 -13.60 3.14
CA ALA A 146 -2.56 -14.91 2.90
C ALA A 146 -2.17 -15.11 1.43
N PHE A 147 -2.77 -14.41 0.47
CA PHE A 147 -2.56 -14.65 -0.97
C PHE A 147 -1.87 -13.48 -1.66
N SER A 148 -0.95 -12.85 -0.98
CA SER A 148 -0.19 -11.74 -1.53
C SER A 148 1.29 -11.92 -1.31
N ASP A 149 2.14 -11.58 -2.27
CA ASP A 149 3.58 -11.69 -2.06
C ASP A 149 4.38 -10.74 -2.93
N TYR A 150 5.60 -10.42 -2.50
CA TYR A 150 6.54 -9.75 -3.39
C TYR A 150 7.23 -10.78 -4.27
N PHE A 151 7.77 -10.28 -5.38
CA PHE A 151 8.64 -11.09 -6.20
C PHE A 151 9.85 -11.51 -5.37
N PRO A 152 10.22 -12.80 -5.35
CA PRO A 152 11.43 -13.26 -4.66
C PRO A 152 12.68 -12.75 -5.38
N ALA A 153 13.04 -11.50 -5.11
CA ALA A 153 14.23 -10.79 -5.59
C ALA A 153 15.04 -10.27 -4.40
N PRO A 154 16.30 -9.87 -4.61
CA PRO A 154 17.07 -9.22 -3.56
C PRO A 154 16.30 -8.03 -2.97
N ALA A 155 16.41 -7.85 -1.64
CA ALA A 155 15.64 -6.87 -0.86
C ALA A 155 15.65 -5.41 -1.40
N ALA A 156 16.66 -5.05 -2.20
CA ALA A 156 16.79 -3.73 -2.83
C ALA A 156 15.74 -3.40 -3.91
N VAL A 157 14.83 -4.33 -4.25
CA VAL A 157 13.84 -4.16 -5.35
C VAL A 157 12.44 -3.76 -4.84
N ARG A 158 12.24 -3.62 -3.53
CA ARG A 158 10.93 -3.18 -2.99
C ARG A 158 10.78 -1.66 -3.15
N GLY A 159 9.81 -1.23 -3.96
CA GLY A 159 9.42 0.18 -4.09
C GLY A 159 8.55 0.67 -2.92
N LEU A 160 8.12 1.94 -2.97
CA LEU A 160 7.29 2.56 -1.93
C LEU A 160 5.94 1.84 -1.73
N SER A 161 5.29 1.44 -2.84
CA SER A 161 3.96 0.82 -2.86
C SER A 161 3.66 0.10 -4.18
N GLY A 162 2.59 -0.67 -4.24
CA GLY A 162 1.99 -1.19 -5.48
C GLY A 162 2.71 -2.38 -6.11
N GLY A 163 3.77 -2.90 -5.46
CA GLY A 163 4.58 -4.01 -5.96
C GLY A 163 4.11 -5.40 -5.53
N LEU A 164 3.01 -5.50 -4.80
CA LEU A 164 2.58 -6.74 -4.17
C LEU A 164 1.74 -7.58 -5.15
N ALA A 165 2.18 -8.78 -5.50
CA ALA A 165 1.42 -9.68 -6.35
C ALA A 165 0.23 -10.28 -5.58
N CYS A 166 -0.94 -10.35 -6.23
CA CYS A 166 -2.14 -10.97 -5.69
C CYS A 166 -2.37 -12.35 -6.33
N PHE A 167 -2.50 -13.39 -5.52
CA PHE A 167 -2.73 -14.78 -5.92
C PHE A 167 -4.16 -15.26 -5.66
N ARG A 168 -5.14 -14.33 -5.61
CA ARG A 168 -6.57 -14.69 -5.42
C ARG A 168 -7.10 -15.67 -6.47
N GLY A 169 -6.60 -15.61 -7.70
CA GLY A 169 -6.93 -16.58 -8.76
C GLY A 169 -6.25 -17.95 -8.61
N ALA A 170 -5.36 -18.12 -7.63
CA ALA A 170 -4.56 -19.32 -7.41
C ALA A 170 -4.50 -19.73 -5.92
N LYS A 171 -5.53 -19.41 -5.13
CA LYS A 171 -5.57 -19.64 -3.66
C LYS A 171 -5.16 -21.06 -3.28
N ASP A 172 -5.74 -22.06 -3.91
CA ASP A 172 -5.49 -23.47 -3.56
C ASP A 172 -4.02 -23.86 -3.75
N ALA A 173 -3.37 -23.36 -4.80
CA ALA A 173 -1.95 -23.60 -5.01
C ALA A 173 -1.09 -22.79 -4.03
N TYR A 174 -1.47 -21.54 -3.75
CA TYR A 174 -0.73 -20.68 -2.83
C TYR A 174 -0.79 -21.18 -1.38
N ARG A 175 -1.88 -21.85 -0.95
CA ARG A 175 -1.97 -22.47 0.40
C ARG A 175 -0.87 -23.47 0.69
N GLY A 176 -0.29 -24.08 -0.34
CA GLY A 176 0.86 -24.98 -0.22
C GLY A 176 2.22 -24.29 -0.23
N ALA A 177 2.29 -23.01 -0.60
CA ALA A 177 3.55 -22.32 -0.83
C ALA A 177 4.24 -21.88 0.47
N ALA A 178 5.52 -22.25 0.62
CA ALA A 178 6.37 -21.82 1.71
C ALA A 178 7.77 -21.45 1.18
N GLY A 179 8.16 -20.18 1.33
CA GLY A 179 9.46 -19.68 0.93
C GLY A 179 9.57 -19.25 -0.54
N GLN A 180 10.79 -18.90 -0.93
CA GLN A 180 11.06 -18.20 -2.19
C GLN A 180 10.77 -19.03 -3.43
N GLY A 181 11.13 -20.33 -3.42
CA GLY A 181 11.00 -21.22 -4.57
C GLY A 181 9.55 -21.39 -5.00
N ASP A 182 8.69 -21.78 -4.06
CA ASP A 182 7.27 -22.00 -4.31
C ASP A 182 6.56 -20.75 -4.86
N VAL A 183 6.87 -19.57 -4.31
CA VAL A 183 6.28 -18.31 -4.77
C VAL A 183 6.77 -17.96 -6.17
N ARG A 184 8.04 -18.24 -6.48
CA ARG A 184 8.61 -18.00 -7.81
C ARG A 184 7.95 -18.91 -8.86
N ASP A 185 7.68 -20.17 -8.52
CA ASP A 185 6.96 -21.11 -9.39
C ASP A 185 5.50 -20.73 -9.62
N LEU A 186 4.87 -20.03 -8.67
CA LEU A 186 3.50 -19.54 -8.78
C LEU A 186 3.39 -18.17 -9.46
N TRP A 187 4.50 -17.48 -9.73
CA TRP A 187 4.50 -16.05 -10.05
C TRP A 187 3.61 -15.67 -11.25
N ASP A 188 3.63 -16.48 -12.31
CA ASP A 188 2.84 -16.24 -13.52
C ASP A 188 1.35 -16.56 -13.36
N ARG A 189 0.96 -17.13 -12.21
CA ARG A 189 -0.44 -17.38 -11.83
C ARG A 189 -1.04 -16.24 -11.01
N ARG A 190 -0.28 -15.17 -10.74
CA ARG A 190 -0.81 -13.98 -10.07
C ARG A 190 -1.92 -13.34 -10.89
N THR A 191 -2.94 -12.83 -10.22
CA THR A 191 -4.05 -12.10 -10.84
C THR A 191 -3.65 -10.67 -11.22
N GLY A 192 -2.58 -10.14 -10.63
CA GLY A 192 -2.09 -8.79 -10.86
C GLY A 192 -1.26 -8.29 -9.68
N PHE A 193 -0.85 -7.03 -9.75
CA PHE A 193 -0.25 -6.32 -8.63
C PHE A 193 -1.30 -5.50 -7.90
N VAL A 194 -1.15 -5.34 -6.59
CA VAL A 194 -2.04 -4.57 -5.73
C VAL A 194 -1.24 -3.68 -4.78
N GLN A 195 -1.85 -2.60 -4.30
CA GLN A 195 -1.27 -1.79 -3.24
C GLN A 195 -1.43 -2.45 -1.88
N GLU A 196 -0.47 -2.20 -0.99
CA GLU A 196 -0.34 -2.79 0.33
C GLU A 196 -1.52 -2.44 1.24
N ILE A 197 -1.98 -1.19 1.16
CA ILE A 197 -3.08 -0.62 1.97
C ILE A 197 -4.47 -1.08 1.53
N TRP A 198 -4.60 -1.73 0.37
CA TRP A 198 -5.89 -2.10 -0.18
C TRP A 198 -6.57 -3.19 0.66
N SER A 199 -7.90 -3.13 0.81
CA SER A 199 -8.70 -4.18 1.45
C SER A 199 -9.70 -4.78 0.46
N CYS A 200 -9.37 -5.94 -0.09
CA CYS A 200 -10.29 -6.66 -0.97
C CYS A 200 -11.25 -7.60 -0.21
N ARG A 201 -12.40 -7.92 -0.81
CA ARG A 201 -13.41 -8.84 -0.23
C ARG A 201 -12.95 -10.30 -0.14
N GLU A 202 -11.86 -10.65 -0.80
CA GLU A 202 -11.31 -12.01 -0.81
C GLU A 202 -10.16 -12.20 0.18
N TYR A 203 -9.93 -11.20 1.05
CA TYR A 203 -8.93 -11.26 2.11
C TYR A 203 -9.10 -12.52 2.96
N GLU A 204 -8.01 -13.23 3.17
CA GLU A 204 -7.88 -14.24 4.21
C GLU A 204 -6.62 -13.88 5.02
N PRO A 205 -6.65 -13.98 6.36
CA PRO A 205 -5.52 -13.60 7.18
C PRO A 205 -4.32 -14.51 6.91
N ARG A 206 -3.15 -13.92 6.75
CA ARG A 206 -1.89 -14.66 6.58
C ARG A 206 -1.64 -15.60 7.77
N PRO A 207 -1.27 -16.88 7.53
CA PRO A 207 -0.87 -17.79 8.60
C PRO A 207 0.34 -17.25 9.37
N GLU A 208 0.45 -17.62 10.65
CA GLU A 208 1.57 -17.22 11.51
C GLU A 208 2.82 -18.08 11.28
N THR A 209 2.65 -19.29 10.74
CA THR A 209 3.73 -20.25 10.48
C THR A 209 3.34 -21.22 9.38
N GLY A 210 4.33 -21.78 8.67
CA GLY A 210 4.16 -22.95 7.80
C GLY A 210 3.68 -22.62 6.38
N ALA A 211 2.98 -23.56 5.74
CA ALA A 211 2.49 -23.39 4.39
C ALA A 211 1.47 -22.24 4.28
N GLY A 212 1.52 -21.51 3.16
CA GLY A 212 0.69 -20.32 2.94
C GLY A 212 1.27 -19.03 3.53
N THR A 213 2.42 -19.09 4.23
CA THR A 213 3.18 -17.87 4.58
C THR A 213 4.01 -17.35 3.40
N GLY A 214 4.08 -18.07 2.28
CA GLY A 214 4.81 -17.62 1.09
C GLY A 214 6.28 -17.27 1.37
N HIS A 215 6.83 -16.38 0.56
CA HIS A 215 8.23 -15.97 0.60
C HIS A 215 8.51 -15.04 1.78
N ARG A 216 7.63 -14.05 2.01
CA ARG A 216 7.78 -13.06 3.07
C ARG A 216 7.67 -13.65 4.48
N GLY A 217 7.18 -14.88 4.64
CA GLY A 217 6.87 -15.43 5.95
C GLY A 217 5.60 -14.79 6.54
N ALA A 218 5.47 -14.84 7.87
CA ALA A 218 4.32 -14.31 8.58
C ALA A 218 4.35 -12.78 8.66
N PHE A 219 3.19 -12.14 8.63
CA PHE A 219 3.05 -10.71 8.90
C PHE A 219 2.74 -10.51 10.39
N PRO A 220 3.40 -9.59 11.12
CA PRO A 220 4.31 -8.53 10.65
C PRO A 220 5.82 -8.88 10.71
N LEU A 221 6.18 -10.16 10.78
CA LEU A 221 7.56 -10.65 10.97
C LEU A 221 8.29 -10.89 9.63
N GLU A 222 8.03 -10.05 8.62
CA GLU A 222 8.48 -10.30 7.24
C GLU A 222 9.99 -10.61 7.18
N LEU A 223 10.33 -11.71 6.50
CA LEU A 223 11.71 -12.08 6.22
C LEU A 223 12.22 -11.22 5.07
N ALA A 224 13.37 -10.55 5.30
CA ALA A 224 14.08 -9.75 4.31
C ALA A 224 14.70 -10.60 3.19
#